data_AF-H9FD70-F1
#
_entry.id   AF-H9FD70-F1
#
_cell.length_a   1.000
_cell.length_b   1.000
_cell.length_c   1.000
_cell.angle_alpha   90.00
_cell.angle_beta   90.00
_cell.angle_gamma   90.00
#
_symmetry.space_group_name_H-M   'P 1'
#
loop_
_entity.id
_entity.type
_entity.pdbx_description
1 polymer ?
#
loop_
_entity_poly.entity_id
_entity_poly.type
_entity_poly.pdbx_seq_one_letter_code
_entity_poly.pdbx_strand_id
1 'polypeptide(L)'
;DITHNKFICECTLSTFIHWLNHTNVTIAGPPADIHCVYPDSLSGVSLFSLSTEACDEEEVLKSLKFSLFIVCTVTLTLFLMTILIVTKFRGFCFICYKTAQRLVFKYHPQGTEPDTYKYDAYLCFSSKDFAW
;
A
#
# COMPACT_ATOMS: atom_id res chain seq x y z
N ASP A 1 4.24 23.23 39.27
CA ASP A 1 5.22 24.25 38.88
C ASP A 1 6.11 23.63 37.84
N ILE A 2 6.25 24.27 36.68
CA ILE A 2 7.07 23.79 35.55
C ILE A 2 8.09 24.84 35.09
N THR A 3 8.34 25.86 35.91
CA THR A 3 9.33 26.90 35.62
C THR A 3 10.75 26.33 35.65
N HIS A 4 11.69 26.98 34.95
CA HIS A 4 13.12 26.66 34.96
C HIS A 4 13.51 25.24 34.49
N ASN A 5 12.64 24.58 33.73
CA ASN A 5 12.96 23.31 33.08
C ASN A 5 13.75 23.51 31.78
N LYS A 6 14.57 22.52 31.43
CA LYS A 6 15.35 22.52 30.18
C LYS A 6 14.51 21.99 29.02
N PHE A 7 13.57 22.81 28.54
CA PHE A 7 12.72 22.42 27.41
C PHE A 7 13.51 22.36 26.10
N ILE A 8 13.32 21.27 25.37
CA ILE A 8 13.88 21.05 24.03
C ILE A 8 12.75 21.29 23.03
N CYS A 9 12.76 22.45 22.38
CA CYS A 9 11.72 22.93 21.49
C CYS A 9 11.91 22.40 20.06
N GLU A 10 11.88 21.08 19.96
CA GLU A 10 11.80 20.34 18.69
C GLU A 10 10.40 19.74 18.52
N CYS A 11 10.12 19.11 17.38
CA CYS A 11 8.82 18.51 17.10
C CYS A 11 8.41 17.42 18.10
N THR A 12 9.34 16.83 18.84
CA THR A 12 9.06 15.92 19.95
C THR A 12 8.28 16.58 21.10
N LEU A 13 8.37 17.91 21.26
CA LEU A 13 7.65 18.67 22.28
C LEU A 13 6.26 19.13 21.81
N SER A 14 5.90 18.90 20.54
CA SER A 14 4.65 19.38 19.93
C SER A 14 3.40 18.96 20.71
N THR A 15 3.33 17.71 21.17
CA THR A 15 2.19 17.21 21.96
C THR A 15 2.04 17.96 23.27
N PHE A 16 3.13 18.32 23.94
CA PHE A 16 3.10 19.08 25.18
C PHE A 16 2.67 20.53 24.93
N ILE A 17 3.19 21.17 23.89
CA ILE A 17 2.78 22.53 23.50
C ILE A 17 1.29 22.55 23.10
N HIS A 18 0.84 21.54 22.34
CA HIS A 18 -0.57 21.39 21.98
C HIS A 18 -1.46 21.23 23.22
N TRP A 19 -1.04 20.43 24.19
CA TRP A 19 -1.73 20.26 25.47
C TRP A 19 -1.79 21.57 26.26
N LEU A 20 -0.68 22.32 26.33
CA LEU A 20 -0.62 23.62 27.00
C LEU A 20 -1.59 24.63 26.38
N ASN A 21 -1.72 24.65 25.05
CA ASN A 21 -2.61 25.58 24.35
C ASN A 21 -4.09 25.20 24.42
N HIS A 22 -4.42 23.90 24.51
CA HIS A 22 -5.82 23.43 24.48
C HIS A 22 -6.43 23.18 25.86
N THR A 23 -5.62 23.15 26.92
CA THR A 23 -6.11 22.90 28.28
C THR A 23 -6.11 24.18 29.11
N ASN A 24 -7.25 24.48 29.74
CA ASN A 24 -7.37 25.60 30.67
C ASN A 24 -6.84 25.23 32.07
N VAL A 25 -5.60 24.74 32.13
CA VAL A 25 -4.94 24.38 33.39
C VAL A 25 -4.19 25.59 33.92
N THR A 26 -4.38 25.91 35.20
CA THR A 26 -3.59 26.95 35.87
C THR A 26 -2.19 26.44 36.12
N ILE A 27 -1.24 26.92 35.33
CA ILE A 27 0.18 26.58 35.50
C ILE A 27 0.77 27.48 36.57
N ALA A 28 1.32 26.87 37.62
CA ALA A 28 2.04 27.60 38.65
C ALA A 28 3.36 28.14 38.08
N GLY A 29 3.56 29.46 38.21
CA GLY A 29 4.78 30.17 37.84
C GLY A 29 4.59 31.23 36.74
N PRO A 30 5.52 32.18 36.58
CA PRO A 30 5.45 33.19 35.52
C PRO A 30 5.65 32.56 34.13
N PRO A 31 4.87 32.94 33.11
CA PRO A 31 5.11 32.49 31.73
C PRO A 31 6.50 32.83 31.19
N ALA A 32 7.14 33.87 31.74
CA ALA A 32 8.50 34.29 31.39
C ALA A 32 9.57 33.25 31.79
N ASP A 33 9.30 32.44 32.82
CA ASP A 33 10.23 31.42 33.32
C ASP A 33 10.05 30.06 32.62
N ILE A 34 9.23 30.02 31.56
CA ILE A 34 8.90 28.85 30.75
C ILE A 34 9.36 29.12 29.31
N HIS A 35 10.63 28.80 29.05
CA HIS A 35 11.31 29.06 27.78
C HIS A 35 12.11 27.85 27.30
N CYS A 36 12.38 27.84 25.99
CA CYS A 36 13.23 26.85 25.34
C CYS A 36 14.69 27.02 25.79
N VAL A 37 15.36 25.91 26.08
CA VAL A 37 16.81 25.88 26.27
C VAL A 37 17.50 25.44 24.98
N TYR A 38 16.88 24.51 24.25
CA TYR A 38 17.37 23.99 22.97
C TYR A 38 16.24 23.99 21.92
N PRO A 39 16.57 23.94 20.62
CA PRO A 39 17.91 24.16 20.03
C PRO A 39 18.37 25.61 20.22
N ASP A 40 19.66 25.89 19.98
CA ASP A 40 20.26 27.23 20.18
C ASP A 40 19.51 28.34 19.42
N SER A 41 18.94 28.02 18.25
CA SER A 41 18.14 28.95 17.44
C SER A 41 16.84 29.41 18.11
N LEU A 42 16.32 28.64 19.07
CA LEU A 42 15.10 28.93 19.81
C LEU A 42 15.38 29.20 21.29
N SER A 43 16.63 29.27 21.72
CA SER A 43 16.98 29.48 23.12
C SER A 43 16.38 30.79 23.66
N GLY A 44 15.70 30.72 24.81
CA GLY A 44 15.01 31.85 25.44
C GLY A 44 13.62 32.17 24.87
N VAL A 45 13.17 31.50 23.80
CA VAL A 45 11.81 31.68 23.26
C VAL A 45 10.80 31.05 24.20
N SER A 46 9.67 31.74 24.44
CA SER A 46 8.61 31.23 25.31
C SER A 46 7.85 30.09 24.65
N LEU A 47 7.53 29.04 25.41
CA LEU A 47 6.78 27.88 24.90
C LEU A 47 5.39 28.27 24.37
N PHE A 48 4.76 29.30 24.93
CA PHE A 48 3.44 29.78 24.51
C PHE A 48 3.44 30.51 23.16
N SER A 49 4.62 30.88 22.65
CA SER A 49 4.78 31.58 21.37
C SER A 49 5.20 30.67 20.21
N LEU A 50 5.41 29.37 20.49
CA LEU A 50 5.84 28.40 19.47
C LEU A 50 4.65 27.95 18.62
N SER A 51 4.88 27.89 17.30
CA SER A 51 3.99 27.19 16.37
C SER A 51 4.41 25.73 16.26
N THR A 52 3.44 24.82 16.39
CA THR A 52 3.63 23.38 16.16
C THR A 52 3.11 22.92 14.80
N GLU A 53 2.65 23.83 13.94
CA GLU A 53 2.02 23.50 12.65
C GLU A 53 2.99 22.75 11.71
N ALA A 54 4.27 23.13 11.73
CA ALA A 54 5.30 22.48 10.91
C ALA A 54 5.70 21.09 11.43
N CYS A 55 5.25 20.70 12.63
CA CYS A 55 5.55 19.42 13.26
C CYS A 55 4.43 18.40 13.09
N ASP A 56 3.40 18.71 12.30
CA ASP A 56 2.32 17.79 12.01
C ASP A 56 2.77 16.69 11.03
N GLU A 57 3.50 15.71 11.56
CA GLU A 57 3.90 14.50 10.84
C GLU A 57 2.69 13.60 10.52
N GLU A 58 1.51 13.88 11.08
CA GLU A 58 0.32 13.06 10.89
C GLU A 58 -0.13 13.08 9.43
N GLU A 59 -0.01 14.21 8.73
CA GLU A 59 -0.43 14.31 7.32
C GLU A 59 0.45 13.45 6.39
N VAL A 60 1.78 13.52 6.55
CA VAL A 60 2.72 12.72 5.75
C VAL A 60 2.58 11.24 6.09
N LEU A 61 2.51 10.90 7.38
CA LEU A 61 2.33 9.52 7.83
C LEU A 61 0.99 8.94 7.35
N LYS A 62 -0.07 9.74 7.34
CA LYS A 62 -1.41 9.36 6.84
C LYS A 62 -1.38 9.11 5.34
N SER A 63 -0.73 9.98 4.57
CA SER A 63 -0.55 9.78 3.13
C SER A 63 0.24 8.50 2.81
N LEU A 64 1.32 8.23 3.55
CA LEU A 64 2.10 7.01 3.43
C LEU A 64 1.29 5.75 3.79
N LYS A 65 0.58 5.78 4.92
CA LYS A 65 -0.30 4.68 5.35
C LYS A 65 -1.40 4.39 4.31
N PHE A 66 -2.02 5.44 3.77
CA PHE A 66 -3.03 5.30 2.74
C PHE A 66 -2.45 4.71 1.46
N SER A 67 -1.30 5.22 1.00
CA SER A 67 -0.59 4.70 -0.17
C SER A 67 -0.24 3.22 -0.02
N LEU A 68 0.31 2.84 1.15
CA LEU A 68 0.63 1.46 1.47
C LEU A 68 -0.63 0.56 1.45
N PHE A 69 -1.73 1.03 2.03
CA PHE A 69 -2.99 0.29 2.04
C PHE A 69 -3.50 0.02 0.61
N ILE A 70 -3.47 1.03 -0.26
CA ILE A 70 -3.88 0.89 -1.65
C ILE A 70 -2.98 -0.11 -2.39
N VAL A 71 -1.66 0.04 -2.30
CA VAL A 71 -0.71 -0.84 -2.99
C VAL A 71 -0.86 -2.28 -2.53
N CYS A 72 -0.95 -2.53 -1.22
CA CYS A 72 -1.15 -3.87 -0.67
C CYS A 72 -2.47 -4.48 -1.15
N THR A 73 -3.56 -3.73 -1.10
CA THR A 73 -4.89 -4.20 -1.51
C THR A 73 -4.92 -4.54 -2.99
N VAL A 74 -4.39 -3.67 -3.85
CA VAL A 74 -4.29 -3.90 -5.30
C VAL A 74 -3.41 -5.12 -5.60
N THR A 75 -2.27 -5.25 -4.94
CA THR A 75 -1.37 -6.39 -5.15
C THR A 75 -2.02 -7.71 -4.76
N LEU A 76 -2.66 -7.76 -3.58
CA LEU A 76 -3.35 -8.95 -3.09
C LEU A 76 -4.51 -9.35 -4.00
N THR A 77 -5.33 -8.39 -4.42
CA THR A 77 -6.46 -8.65 -5.32
C THR A 77 -5.98 -9.16 -6.68
N LEU A 78 -4.97 -8.53 -7.29
CA LEU A 78 -4.38 -9.01 -8.55
C LEU A 78 -3.80 -10.43 -8.41
N PHE A 79 -3.11 -10.72 -7.30
CA PHE A 79 -2.54 -12.04 -7.04
C PHE A 79 -3.63 -13.11 -6.94
N LEU A 80 -4.68 -12.86 -6.15
CA LEU A 80 -5.81 -13.78 -6.01
C LEU A 80 -6.54 -14.00 -7.33
N MET A 81 -6.81 -12.92 -8.08
CA MET A 81 -7.45 -13.02 -9.39
C MET A 81 -6.60 -13.80 -10.39
N THR A 82 -5.29 -13.59 -10.40
CA THR A 82 -4.37 -14.33 -11.27
C THR A 82 -4.41 -15.83 -10.97
N ILE A 83 -4.38 -16.21 -9.69
CA ILE A 83 -4.48 -17.62 -9.27
C ILE A 83 -5.82 -18.22 -9.74
N LEU A 84 -6.94 -17.51 -9.53
CA LEU A 84 -8.25 -17.97 -9.98
C LEU A 84 -8.31 -18.15 -11.49
N ILE A 85 -7.79 -17.19 -12.26
CA ILE A 85 -7.75 -17.24 -13.72
C ILE A 85 -6.90 -18.43 -14.19
N VAL A 86 -5.69 -18.60 -13.66
CA VAL A 86 -4.77 -19.68 -14.05
C VAL A 86 -5.29 -21.05 -13.63
N THR A 87 -6.06 -21.17 -12.54
CA THR A 87 -6.57 -22.47 -12.08
C THR A 87 -7.87 -22.87 -12.76
N LYS A 88 -8.80 -21.92 -12.98
CA LYS A 88 -10.14 -22.20 -13.52
C LYS A 88 -10.25 -21.97 -15.02
N PHE A 89 -9.42 -21.10 -15.59
CA PHE A 89 -9.50 -20.69 -16.99
C PHE A 89 -8.22 -21.03 -17.77
N ARG A 90 -7.61 -22.20 -17.49
CA ARG A 90 -6.38 -22.68 -18.15
C ARG A 90 -6.45 -22.66 -19.68
N GLY A 91 -7.59 -23.10 -20.24
CA GLY A 91 -7.80 -23.10 -21.69
C GLY A 91 -7.79 -21.69 -22.28
N PHE A 92 -8.47 -20.74 -21.64
CA PHE A 92 -8.46 -19.34 -22.04
C PHE A 92 -7.05 -18.73 -21.91
N CYS A 93 -6.33 -19.01 -20.82
CA CYS A 93 -4.94 -18.58 -20.64
C CYS A 93 -4.04 -19.09 -21.76
N PHE A 94 -4.19 -20.36 -22.14
CA PHE A 94 -3.44 -20.97 -23.24
C PHE A 94 -3.75 -20.29 -24.58
N ILE A 95 -5.02 -20.00 -24.86
CA ILE A 95 -5.43 -19.28 -26.07
C ILE A 95 -4.82 -17.87 -26.09
N CYS A 96 -4.94 -17.11 -25.00
CA CYS A 96 -4.34 -15.78 -24.87
C CYS A 96 -2.82 -15.81 -25.05
N TYR A 97 -2.14 -16.75 -24.40
CA TYR A 97 -0.69 -16.95 -24.53
C TYR A 97 -0.28 -17.24 -25.98
N LYS A 98 -0.93 -18.21 -26.64
CA LYS A 98 -0.66 -18.56 -28.04
C LYS A 98 -0.98 -17.42 -29.01
N THR A 99 -1.94 -16.57 -28.67
CA THR A 99 -2.32 -15.38 -29.46
C THR A 99 -1.27 -14.28 -29.30
N ALA A 100 -0.87 -13.98 -28.08
CA ALA A 100 0.19 -13.01 -27.80
C ALA A 100 1.52 -13.44 -28.43
N GLN A 101 1.88 -14.73 -28.33
CA GLN A 101 3.07 -15.28 -28.97
C GLN A 101 3.02 -15.11 -30.50
N ARG A 102 1.87 -15.36 -31.14
CA ARG A 102 1.69 -15.14 -32.58
C ARG A 102 1.87 -13.68 -32.98
N LEU A 103 1.33 -12.75 -32.18
CA LEU A 103 1.45 -11.31 -32.43
C LEU A 103 2.88 -10.80 -32.23
N VAL A 104 3.54 -11.20 -31.15
CA VAL A 104 4.89 -10.71 -30.78
C VAL A 104 5.97 -11.30 -31.69
N PHE A 105 5.94 -12.61 -31.92
CA PHE A 105 6.99 -13.27 -32.70
C PHE A 105 6.76 -13.25 -34.21
N LYS A 106 5.66 -12.65 -34.68
CA LYS A 106 5.17 -12.73 -36.08
C LYS A 106 5.31 -14.14 -36.66
N TYR A 107 5.16 -15.16 -35.81
CA TYR A 107 5.31 -16.54 -36.23
C TYR A 107 4.12 -16.80 -37.15
N HIS A 108 4.38 -16.79 -38.45
CA HIS A 108 3.42 -17.29 -39.41
C HIS A 108 3.15 -18.73 -38.96
N PRO A 109 1.90 -19.11 -38.65
CA PRO A 109 1.64 -20.50 -38.44
C PRO A 109 2.14 -21.17 -39.72
N GLN A 110 3.23 -21.96 -39.64
CA GLN A 110 3.23 -23.21 -40.39
C GLN A 110 1.88 -23.78 -40.00
N GLY A 111 0.95 -23.72 -40.96
CA GLY A 111 -0.45 -23.97 -40.71
C GLY A 111 -0.51 -25.19 -39.82
N THR A 112 -1.35 -25.15 -38.78
CA THR A 112 -1.85 -26.41 -38.24
C THR A 112 -2.13 -27.26 -39.47
N GLU A 113 -1.36 -28.33 -39.69
CA GLU A 113 -1.60 -29.20 -40.84
C GLU A 113 -3.11 -29.43 -40.83
N PRO A 114 -3.81 -29.13 -41.95
CA PRO A 114 -5.26 -29.18 -41.98
C PRO A 114 -5.65 -30.50 -41.37
N ASP A 115 -6.41 -30.44 -40.27
CA ASP A 115 -6.59 -31.54 -39.33
C ASP A 115 -6.82 -32.83 -40.11
N THR A 116 -5.76 -33.63 -40.27
CA THR A 116 -5.81 -34.83 -41.12
C THR A 116 -6.73 -35.88 -40.50
N TYR A 117 -7.13 -35.65 -39.26
CA TYR A 117 -7.97 -36.50 -38.46
C TYR A 117 -9.43 -36.07 -38.59
N LYS A 118 -10.25 -36.97 -39.13
CA LYS A 118 -11.70 -36.78 -39.25
C LYS A 118 -12.42 -36.88 -37.89
N TYR A 119 -11.76 -37.45 -36.88
CA TYR A 119 -12.35 -37.79 -35.58
C TYR A 119 -11.38 -37.46 -34.45
N ASP A 120 -11.91 -36.94 -33.33
CA ASP A 120 -11.12 -36.61 -32.12
C ASP A 120 -10.66 -37.86 -31.35
N ALA A 121 -11.45 -38.94 -31.43
CA ALA A 121 -11.15 -40.23 -30.81
C ALA A 121 -11.78 -41.37 -31.61
N TYR A 122 -11.12 -42.53 -31.61
CA TYR A 122 -11.68 -43.80 -32.06
C TYR A 122 -12.02 -44.66 -30.85
N LEU A 123 -13.30 -44.96 -30.68
CA LEU A 123 -13.77 -45.83 -29.61
C LEU A 123 -13.81 -47.27 -30.12
N CYS A 124 -12.94 -48.13 -29.57
CA CYS A 124 -12.94 -49.56 -29.82
C CYS A 124 -13.62 -50.27 -28.65
N PHE A 125 -14.77 -50.90 -28.91
CA PHE A 125 -15.55 -51.59 -27.89
C PHE A 125 -16.19 -52.86 -28.46
N SER A 126 -16.60 -53.77 -27.58
CA SER A 126 -17.25 -55.02 -27.99
C SER A 126 -18.70 -54.76 -28.39
N SER A 127 -19.21 -55.49 -29.39
CA SER A 127 -20.64 -55.42 -29.75
C SER A 127 -21.56 -55.83 -28.60
N LYS A 128 -21.05 -56.61 -27.64
CA LYS A 128 -21.77 -57.01 -26.42
C LYS A 128 -21.99 -55.84 -25.45
N ASP A 129 -21.18 -54.79 -25.55
CA ASP A 129 -21.18 -53.65 -24.63
C ASP A 129 -21.80 -52.39 -25.25
N PHE A 130 -22.53 -52.51 -26.36
CA PHE A 130 -23.12 -51.36 -27.07
C PHE A 130 -24.12 -50.55 -26.24
N ALA A 131 -24.73 -51.17 -25.23
CA ALA A 131 -25.73 -50.52 -24.37
C ALA A 131 -25.12 -49.76 -23.17
N TRP A 132 -23.80 -49.86 -22.95
CA TRP A 132 -23.09 -49.18 -21.87
C TRP A 132 -22.72 -47.74 -22.26
#